data_AF-A0A327M3N4-F1
#
_entry.id   AF-A0A327M3N4-F1
#
_cell.length_a   1.000
_cell.length_b   1.000
_cell.length_c   1.000
_cell.angle_alpha   90.00
_cell.angle_beta   90.00
_cell.angle_gamma   90.00
#
_symmetry.space_group_name_H-M   'P 1'
#
loop_
_entity.id
_entity.type
_entity.pdbx_description
1 polymer ?
#
loop_
_entity_poly.entity_id
_entity_poly.type
_entity_poly.pdbx_seq_one_letter_code
_entity_poly.pdbx_strand_id
1 'polypeptide(L)'
;MAFAYTVSVIDAAGAVDDAALRALTEAAAAQWSQYIHGFGSIDIQVTVTATTRANARAATTNPIGTSGSLTLYETSPATELQTGRDLNGAAPDILINVDPGFLAFFSLDPGSAPPTGKADGLGLMMHEIGHGLGFVSLRNPDTGAFAGAASTWDAALLETANGLFFGGATARAVHGGPVAVTTLRNGEQYSHIGNSLNEEIGWDLMNGVATVTGRRYPISDLDLAMLKDIGLPVISGVNGDPLLDPFFYAATYPAVTAARLSAVDHYNQWGWRDGLDPSAAFSTLGYRAANSDVAAAGLNPLLHFEQFGWREGRDAVAWFDTTLYLARNPDVAAIGVDPLVHYLSFGRFEGRAAYSAIGAPDSFTHGAFDAEYYLLANPDVARLALAAGGDPAARAYAQYQASGWREGRDPNSVFKVKDYLAANPDVQAAGLDPLLHYDTYGWREGRDPAAGFDTRAYLAAYADVADAGVDPLLHYLQYGALEGRSTFGDGVIA
;
A
#
# COMPACT_ATOMS: atom_id res chain seq x y z
N MET A 1 3.00 0.70 13.03
CA MET A 1 4.06 1.58 13.59
C MET A 1 5.37 1.06 13.03
N ALA A 2 6.29 1.96 12.66
CA ALA A 2 7.67 1.58 12.33
C ALA A 2 8.20 0.66 13.44
N PHE A 3 8.91 -0.41 13.07
CA PHE A 3 9.44 -1.30 14.09
C PHE A 3 10.47 -0.58 14.96
N ALA A 4 10.44 -0.87 16.27
CA ALA A 4 11.44 -0.35 17.19
C ALA A 4 12.76 -1.11 17.03
N TYR A 5 13.89 -0.48 17.33
CA TYR A 5 15.19 -1.14 17.24
C TYR A 5 16.19 -0.61 18.26
N THR A 6 17.15 -1.44 18.61
CA THR A 6 18.36 -1.03 19.34
C THR A 6 19.62 -1.46 18.61
N VAL A 7 20.72 -0.75 18.84
CA VAL A 7 22.01 -1.05 18.21
C VAL A 7 23.10 -1.11 19.29
N SER A 8 23.87 -2.19 19.28
CA SER A 8 25.06 -2.38 20.10
C SER A 8 26.30 -2.64 19.23
N VAL A 9 27.46 -2.16 19.67
CA VAL A 9 28.76 -2.38 19.01
C VAL A 9 29.71 -3.07 19.97
N ILE A 10 30.38 -4.11 19.50
CA ILE A 10 31.45 -4.82 20.20
C ILE A 10 32.73 -4.67 19.37
N ASP A 11 33.65 -3.83 19.85
CA ASP A 11 35.00 -3.70 19.30
C ASP A 11 36.03 -3.85 20.42
N ALA A 12 36.41 -5.10 20.71
CA ALA A 12 37.37 -5.39 21.78
C ALA A 12 38.78 -4.81 21.51
N ALA A 13 39.10 -4.51 20.25
CA ALA A 13 40.41 -4.00 19.85
C ALA A 13 40.46 -2.47 19.77
N GLY A 14 39.31 -1.78 19.80
CA GLY A 14 39.22 -0.34 19.53
C GLY A 14 39.78 0.00 18.14
N ALA A 15 39.52 -0.87 17.17
CA ALA A 15 40.02 -0.76 15.81
C ALA A 15 39.29 0.33 15.00
N VAL A 16 38.07 0.71 15.40
CA VAL A 16 37.25 1.70 14.69
C VAL A 16 36.60 2.72 15.64
N ASP A 17 35.90 3.71 15.07
CA ASP A 17 35.07 4.63 15.83
C ASP A 17 33.70 3.98 16.13
N ASP A 18 33.56 3.40 17.32
CA ASP A 18 32.34 2.71 17.76
C ASP A 18 31.10 3.61 17.75
N ALA A 19 31.26 4.90 18.02
CA ALA A 19 30.14 5.84 18.04
C ALA A 19 29.65 6.12 16.61
N ALA A 20 30.59 6.30 15.68
CA ALA A 20 30.26 6.45 14.26
C ALA A 20 29.64 5.18 13.68
N LEU A 21 30.19 4.00 14.00
CA LEU A 21 29.65 2.72 13.54
C LEU A 21 28.24 2.47 14.09
N ARG A 22 28.00 2.75 15.38
CA ARG A 22 26.66 2.66 15.97
C ARG A 22 25.68 3.59 15.27
N ALA A 23 26.03 4.87 15.09
CA ALA A 23 25.17 5.85 14.43
C ALA A 23 24.85 5.48 12.97
N LEU A 24 25.83 4.90 12.26
CA LEU A 24 25.65 4.38 10.91
C LEU A 24 24.64 3.23 10.87
N THR A 25 24.75 2.27 11.78
CA THR A 25 23.82 1.14 11.86
C THR A 25 22.43 1.56 12.34
N GLU A 26 22.33 2.51 13.27
CA GLU A 26 21.04 3.12 13.68
C GLU A 26 20.37 3.82 12.49
N ALA A 27 21.14 4.54 11.66
CA ALA A 27 20.62 5.16 10.45
C ALA A 27 20.16 4.11 9.42
N ALA A 28 20.88 2.99 9.28
CA ALA A 28 20.47 1.89 8.40
C ALA A 28 19.18 1.19 8.87
N ALA A 29 19.07 0.92 10.18
CA ALA A 29 17.85 0.38 10.78
C ALA A 29 16.66 1.34 10.62
N ALA A 30 16.91 2.65 10.76
CA ALA A 30 15.90 3.68 10.51
C ALA A 30 15.33 3.58 9.08
N GLN A 31 16.19 3.36 8.07
CA GLN A 31 15.74 3.21 6.68
C GLN A 31 14.80 2.01 6.51
N TRP A 32 15.14 0.84 7.06
CA TRP A 32 14.24 -0.33 7.01
C TRP A 32 12.94 -0.13 7.78
N SER A 33 12.99 0.54 8.94
CA SER A 33 11.82 0.76 9.80
C SER A 33 10.73 1.62 9.15
N GLN A 34 11.07 2.40 8.12
CA GLN A 34 10.11 3.18 7.35
C GLN A 34 9.16 2.31 6.51
N TYR A 35 9.57 1.09 6.18
CA TYR A 35 8.86 0.21 5.23
C TYR A 35 8.34 -1.08 5.87
N ILE A 36 8.78 -1.40 7.09
CA ILE A 36 8.39 -2.63 7.78
C ILE A 36 7.69 -2.24 9.08
N HIS A 37 6.44 -2.64 9.22
CA HIS A 37 5.67 -2.42 10.45
C HIS A 37 5.58 -3.72 11.23
N GLY A 38 5.98 -3.71 12.50
CA GLY A 38 5.93 -4.90 13.33
C GLY A 38 5.54 -4.60 14.77
N PHE A 39 5.19 -5.66 15.50
CA PHE A 39 4.77 -5.57 16.90
C PHE A 39 5.95 -5.64 17.89
N GLY A 40 7.12 -6.09 17.46
CA GLY A 40 8.32 -6.27 18.30
C GLY A 40 9.43 -5.23 18.07
N SER A 41 10.56 -5.43 18.73
CA SER A 41 11.74 -4.54 18.70
C SER A 41 12.97 -5.32 18.27
N ILE A 42 13.63 -4.90 17.19
CA ILE A 42 14.80 -5.62 16.66
C ILE A 42 16.09 -5.11 17.31
N ASP A 43 16.77 -6.00 18.04
CA ASP A 43 18.06 -5.75 18.65
C ASP A 43 19.20 -6.14 17.69
N ILE A 44 20.00 -5.16 17.28
CA ILE A 44 21.08 -5.33 16.31
C ILE A 44 22.43 -5.25 17.03
N GLN A 45 23.29 -6.24 16.82
CA GLN A 45 24.66 -6.24 17.32
C GLN A 45 25.67 -6.25 16.19
N VAL A 46 26.56 -5.27 16.18
CA VAL A 46 27.73 -5.22 15.29
C VAL A 46 28.97 -5.62 16.06
N THR A 47 29.66 -6.65 15.59
CA THR A 47 30.94 -7.11 16.17
C THR A 47 32.07 -6.83 15.19
N VAL A 48 33.02 -6.01 15.62
CA VAL A 48 34.26 -5.73 14.89
C VAL A 48 35.26 -6.82 15.23
N THR A 49 35.53 -7.70 14.27
CA THR A 49 36.39 -8.87 14.48
C THR A 49 37.10 -9.24 13.19
N ALA A 50 38.30 -9.82 13.30
CA ALA A 50 39.06 -10.24 12.13
C ALA A 50 38.30 -11.32 11.34
N THR A 51 37.93 -10.99 10.10
CA THR A 51 37.28 -11.87 9.13
C THR A 51 37.73 -11.43 7.73
N THR A 52 36.95 -11.69 6.68
CA THR A 52 37.30 -11.26 5.30
C THR A 52 36.46 -10.09 4.80
N ARG A 53 35.21 -9.96 5.25
CA ARG A 53 34.21 -8.98 4.80
C ARG A 53 33.26 -8.62 5.94
N ALA A 54 32.14 -7.97 5.63
CA ALA A 54 30.98 -7.98 6.50
C ALA A 54 30.14 -9.23 6.24
N ASN A 55 29.43 -9.72 7.27
CA ASN A 55 28.41 -10.73 7.12
C ASN A 55 27.38 -10.63 8.24
N ALA A 56 26.13 -10.90 7.91
CA ALA A 56 25.04 -10.86 8.86
C ALA A 56 24.15 -12.10 8.82
N ARG A 57 23.47 -12.34 9.94
CA ARG A 57 22.46 -13.38 10.10
C ARG A 57 21.47 -13.01 11.19
N ALA A 58 20.30 -13.62 11.14
CA ALA A 58 19.46 -13.74 12.32
C ALA A 58 20.15 -14.60 13.39
N ALA A 59 20.02 -14.24 14.66
CA ALA A 59 20.60 -14.97 15.78
C ALA A 59 19.92 -16.33 15.98
N THR A 60 18.61 -16.40 15.71
CA THR A 60 17.80 -17.62 15.82
C THR A 60 16.86 -17.73 14.62
N THR A 61 16.31 -18.91 14.41
CA THR A 61 15.28 -19.19 13.40
C THR A 61 14.09 -19.91 14.02
N ASN A 62 12.92 -19.76 13.38
CA ASN A 62 11.66 -20.36 13.79
C ASN A 62 11.19 -21.39 12.76
N PRO A 63 10.97 -22.66 13.12
CA PRO A 63 10.37 -23.62 12.21
C PRO A 63 8.89 -23.29 12.00
N ILE A 64 8.50 -23.02 10.75
CA ILE A 64 7.13 -22.61 10.39
C ILE A 64 6.38 -23.67 9.57
N GLY A 65 7.05 -24.74 9.16
CA GLY A 65 6.43 -25.83 8.43
C GLY A 65 7.41 -26.66 7.60
N THR A 66 6.97 -27.12 6.44
CA THR A 66 7.77 -27.93 5.52
C THR A 66 7.60 -27.46 4.08
N SER A 67 8.68 -27.45 3.30
CA SER A 67 8.65 -27.29 1.85
C SER A 67 9.17 -28.58 1.20
N GLY A 68 8.25 -29.40 0.70
CA GLY A 68 8.55 -30.77 0.29
C GLY A 68 9.09 -31.60 1.48
N SER A 69 10.32 -32.11 1.36
CA SER A 69 10.99 -32.87 2.43
C SER A 69 11.84 -32.00 3.37
N LEU A 70 11.94 -30.70 3.13
CA LEU A 70 12.76 -29.77 3.91
C LEU A 70 11.93 -29.15 5.03
N THR A 71 12.55 -28.98 6.21
CA THR A 71 11.96 -28.14 7.26
C THR A 71 12.09 -26.68 6.85
N LEU A 72 10.98 -25.95 6.86
CA LEU A 72 10.94 -24.54 6.49
C LEU A 72 11.17 -23.67 7.73
N TYR A 73 12.16 -22.78 7.64
CA TYR A 73 12.52 -21.85 8.70
C TYR A 73 12.31 -20.41 8.27
N GLU A 74 11.85 -19.60 9.23
CA GLU A 74 11.83 -18.15 9.17
C GLU A 74 12.88 -17.57 10.12
N THR A 75 13.38 -16.36 9.85
CA THR A 75 14.32 -15.65 10.72
C THR A 75 13.61 -15.14 11.99
N SER A 76 14.29 -15.11 13.14
CA SER A 76 13.67 -14.59 14.36
C SER A 76 13.18 -13.14 14.24
N PRO A 77 13.90 -12.20 13.58
CA PRO A 77 13.34 -10.87 13.29
C PRO A 77 11.99 -10.89 12.56
N ALA A 78 11.82 -11.75 11.56
CA ALA A 78 10.56 -11.83 10.82
C ALA A 78 9.41 -12.32 11.70
N THR A 79 9.62 -13.38 12.49
CA THR A 79 8.62 -13.86 13.44
C THR A 79 8.28 -12.80 14.49
N GLU A 80 9.28 -12.09 15.03
CA GLU A 80 9.06 -11.05 16.02
C GLU A 80 8.27 -9.86 15.45
N LEU A 81 8.62 -9.38 14.26
CA LEU A 81 7.90 -8.29 13.61
C LEU A 81 6.45 -8.68 13.30
N GLN A 82 6.21 -9.91 12.85
CA GLN A 82 4.86 -10.39 12.54
C GLN A 82 3.98 -10.61 13.78
N THR A 83 4.56 -11.09 14.88
CA THR A 83 3.77 -11.64 16.01
C THR A 83 3.97 -10.91 17.33
N GLY A 84 5.00 -10.08 17.44
CA GLY A 84 5.46 -9.46 18.70
C GLY A 84 6.15 -10.44 19.64
N ARG A 85 6.42 -11.68 19.19
CA ARG A 85 7.10 -12.70 19.99
C ARG A 85 8.60 -12.68 19.70
N ASP A 86 9.35 -12.13 20.64
CA ASP A 86 10.80 -12.28 20.73
C ASP A 86 11.16 -13.73 21.11
N LEU A 87 11.89 -14.42 20.23
CA LEU A 87 12.25 -15.84 20.38
C LEU A 87 13.54 -16.05 21.19
N ASN A 88 14.37 -15.02 21.31
CA ASN A 88 15.71 -15.05 21.90
C ASN A 88 15.81 -14.23 23.19
N GLY A 89 14.73 -13.56 23.61
CA GLY A 89 14.73 -12.68 24.77
C GLY A 89 15.68 -11.51 24.54
N ALA A 90 16.30 -11.03 25.62
CA ALA A 90 17.24 -9.90 25.57
C ALA A 90 18.55 -10.15 24.78
N ALA A 91 18.71 -11.27 24.07
CA ALA A 91 19.83 -11.48 23.17
C ALA A 91 19.55 -10.80 21.82
N PRO A 92 20.57 -10.29 21.09
CA PRO A 92 20.34 -9.61 19.83
C PRO A 92 19.69 -10.50 18.77
N ASP A 93 18.79 -9.93 17.96
CA ASP A 93 18.09 -10.62 16.86
C ASP A 93 18.94 -10.69 15.59
N ILE A 94 19.67 -9.61 15.28
CA ILE A 94 20.53 -9.52 14.10
C ILE A 94 21.98 -9.41 14.56
N LEU A 95 22.81 -10.32 14.08
CA LEU A 95 24.25 -10.36 14.34
C LEU A 95 25.00 -9.99 13.07
N ILE A 96 25.73 -8.88 13.11
CA ILE A 96 26.60 -8.41 12.04
C ILE A 96 28.04 -8.57 12.50
N ASN A 97 28.87 -9.28 11.74
CA ASN A 97 30.32 -9.29 11.94
C ASN A 97 30.97 -8.49 10.82
N VAL A 98 31.95 -7.66 11.15
CA VAL A 98 32.65 -6.86 10.15
C VAL A 98 34.15 -6.85 10.40
N ASP A 99 34.91 -7.14 9.35
CA ASP A 99 36.36 -7.01 9.39
C ASP A 99 36.77 -5.51 9.45
N PRO A 100 37.63 -5.11 10.40
CA PRO A 100 38.05 -3.71 10.51
C PRO A 100 38.84 -3.21 9.29
N GLY A 101 39.61 -4.08 8.62
CA GLY A 101 40.32 -3.73 7.39
C GLY A 101 39.38 -3.53 6.21
N PHE A 102 38.33 -4.34 6.12
CA PHE A 102 37.25 -4.14 5.14
C PHE A 102 36.46 -2.87 5.43
N LEU A 103 36.08 -2.61 6.68
CA LEU A 103 35.33 -1.43 7.09
C LEU A 103 36.09 -0.12 6.80
N ALA A 104 37.42 -0.15 6.83
CA ALA A 104 38.25 0.98 6.45
C ALA A 104 38.07 1.42 4.97
N PHE A 105 37.44 0.62 4.11
CA PHE A 105 37.08 1.01 2.75
C PHE A 105 35.81 1.88 2.68
N PHE A 106 35.02 1.93 3.76
CA PHE A 106 33.72 2.58 3.80
C PHE A 106 33.77 3.95 4.50
N SER A 107 32.83 4.82 4.14
CA SER A 107 32.49 6.03 4.88
C SER A 107 31.52 5.69 5.99
N LEU A 108 31.83 6.10 7.24
CA LEU A 108 30.93 5.89 8.38
C LEU A 108 29.98 7.07 8.62
N ASP A 109 30.00 8.10 7.78
CA ASP A 109 29.02 9.21 7.83
C ASP A 109 27.74 8.81 7.08
N PRO A 110 26.59 8.63 7.77
CA PRO A 110 25.33 8.30 7.12
C PRO A 110 24.69 9.48 6.38
N GLY A 111 25.00 10.73 6.77
CA GLY A 111 24.32 11.93 6.29
C GLY A 111 24.84 12.47 4.96
N SER A 112 26.08 12.13 4.59
CA SER A 112 26.75 12.65 3.39
C SER A 112 26.95 11.57 2.34
N ALA A 113 27.12 11.98 1.08
CA ALA A 113 27.62 11.07 0.05
C ALA A 113 29.05 10.60 0.41
N PRO A 114 29.41 9.34 0.12
CA PRO A 114 30.75 8.84 0.41
C PRO A 114 31.80 9.64 -0.37
N PRO A 115 32.93 10.00 0.26
CA PRO A 115 33.99 10.74 -0.41
C PRO A 115 34.67 9.90 -1.49
N THR A 116 35.38 10.55 -2.42
CA THR A 116 36.12 9.88 -3.49
C THR A 116 37.01 8.76 -2.95
N GLY A 117 36.85 7.54 -3.50
CA GLY A 117 37.62 6.36 -3.11
C GLY A 117 37.09 5.59 -1.90
N LYS A 118 35.96 6.01 -1.32
CA LYS A 118 35.23 5.26 -0.28
C LYS A 118 33.93 4.68 -0.82
N ALA A 119 33.55 3.52 -0.30
CA ALA A 119 32.19 2.98 -0.45
C ALA A 119 31.24 3.57 0.61
N ASP A 120 29.93 3.47 0.36
CA ASP A 120 28.89 3.96 1.28
C ASP A 120 28.68 2.97 2.43
N GLY A 121 29.06 3.35 3.65
CA GLY A 121 28.86 2.50 4.82
C GLY A 121 27.40 2.35 5.23
N LEU A 122 26.55 3.33 4.90
CA LEU A 122 25.11 3.22 5.14
C LEU A 122 24.53 2.07 4.31
N GLY A 123 24.84 2.03 3.02
CA GLY A 123 24.52 0.91 2.12
C GLY A 123 25.01 -0.43 2.64
N LEU A 124 26.25 -0.51 3.14
CA LEU A 124 26.78 -1.73 3.76
C LEU A 124 25.90 -2.20 4.93
N MET A 125 25.60 -1.32 5.89
CA MET A 125 24.80 -1.71 7.05
C MET A 125 23.36 -2.05 6.69
N MET A 126 22.76 -1.34 5.71
CA MET A 126 21.42 -1.69 5.21
C MET A 126 21.41 -3.08 4.57
N HIS A 127 22.42 -3.42 3.78
CA HIS A 127 22.59 -4.74 3.16
C HIS A 127 22.68 -5.85 4.20
N GLU A 128 23.55 -5.67 5.20
CA GLU A 128 23.71 -6.64 6.28
C GLU A 128 22.43 -6.83 7.12
N ILE A 129 21.71 -5.74 7.41
CA ILE A 129 20.40 -5.83 8.07
C ILE A 129 19.40 -6.61 7.19
N GLY A 130 19.44 -6.44 5.86
CA GLY A 130 18.63 -7.23 4.92
C GLY A 130 18.82 -8.75 5.08
N HIS A 131 20.06 -9.23 5.20
CA HIS A 131 20.32 -10.64 5.50
C HIS A 131 19.74 -11.09 6.84
N GLY A 132 19.84 -10.24 7.88
CA GLY A 132 19.20 -10.50 9.17
C GLY A 132 17.68 -10.62 9.06
N LEU A 133 17.05 -9.78 8.23
CA LEU A 133 15.61 -9.76 8.02
C LEU A 133 15.11 -10.98 7.24
N GLY A 134 15.85 -11.49 6.25
CA GLY A 134 15.42 -12.72 5.56
C GLY A 134 16.02 -13.02 4.19
N PHE A 135 16.88 -12.16 3.64
CA PHE A 135 17.63 -12.45 2.40
C PHE A 135 18.71 -13.52 2.63
N VAL A 136 18.32 -14.74 2.98
CA VAL A 136 19.27 -15.78 3.37
C VAL A 136 18.87 -17.12 2.80
N SER A 137 19.77 -17.75 2.05
CA SER A 137 19.64 -19.14 1.63
C SER A 137 20.33 -20.07 2.62
N LEU A 138 19.71 -21.22 2.88
CA LEU A 138 20.31 -22.33 3.63
C LEU A 138 21.03 -23.34 2.71
N ARG A 139 21.15 -23.03 1.41
CA ARG A 139 21.94 -23.85 0.48
C ARG A 139 23.41 -23.80 0.87
N ASN A 140 24.06 -24.94 0.77
CA ASN A 140 25.51 -24.98 0.85
C ASN A 140 26.10 -24.15 -0.31
N PRO A 141 26.98 -23.18 -0.04
CA PRO A 141 27.50 -22.28 -1.07
C PRO A 141 28.35 -23.00 -2.13
N ASP A 142 28.98 -24.13 -1.80
CA ASP A 142 29.84 -24.87 -2.73
C ASP A 142 29.05 -25.82 -3.64
N THR A 143 28.02 -26.46 -3.09
CA THR A 143 27.27 -27.54 -3.75
C THR A 143 25.86 -27.16 -4.19
N GLY A 144 25.30 -26.08 -3.64
CA GLY A 144 23.91 -25.65 -3.85
C GLY A 144 22.87 -26.56 -3.16
N ALA A 145 23.30 -27.57 -2.41
CA ALA A 145 22.42 -28.54 -1.76
C ALA A 145 21.92 -28.08 -0.40
N PHE A 146 20.70 -28.52 -0.04
CA PHE A 146 20.12 -28.31 1.29
C PHE A 146 20.58 -29.37 2.29
N ALA A 147 20.73 -28.96 3.55
CA ALA A 147 21.01 -29.85 4.68
C ALA A 147 19.74 -30.17 5.51
N GLY A 148 18.67 -30.58 4.84
CA GLY A 148 17.38 -30.94 5.48
C GLY A 148 16.49 -29.75 5.88
N ALA A 149 16.93 -28.53 5.61
CA ALA A 149 16.22 -27.30 5.94
C ALA A 149 16.30 -26.29 4.77
N ALA A 150 15.28 -25.43 4.67
CA ALA A 150 15.19 -24.32 3.75
C ALA A 150 14.69 -23.07 4.50
N SER A 151 15.11 -21.87 4.09
CA SER A 151 14.52 -20.63 4.55
C SER A 151 13.24 -20.27 3.79
N THR A 152 12.50 -19.27 4.27
CA THR A 152 11.40 -18.65 3.50
C THR A 152 11.87 -18.06 2.17
N TRP A 153 13.10 -17.53 2.11
CA TRP A 153 13.77 -17.14 0.86
C TRP A 153 13.95 -18.34 -0.09
N ASP A 154 14.50 -19.45 0.39
CA ASP A 154 14.68 -20.66 -0.42
C ASP A 154 13.37 -21.21 -0.98
N ALA A 155 12.30 -21.16 -0.19
CA ALA A 155 10.97 -21.58 -0.61
C ALA A 155 10.38 -20.69 -1.72
N ALA A 156 10.82 -19.44 -1.82
CA ALA A 156 10.44 -18.53 -2.90
C ALA A 156 11.29 -18.68 -4.17
N LEU A 157 12.34 -19.52 -4.16
CA LEU A 157 13.20 -19.71 -5.32
C LEU A 157 12.61 -20.68 -6.35
N LEU A 158 12.89 -20.39 -7.62
CA LEU A 158 12.54 -21.16 -8.80
C LEU A 158 13.82 -21.62 -9.49
N GLU A 159 14.05 -22.92 -9.49
CA GLU A 159 15.06 -23.55 -10.35
C GLU A 159 14.49 -23.74 -11.75
N THR A 160 15.20 -23.24 -12.75
CA THR A 160 14.82 -23.37 -14.17
C THR A 160 16.01 -23.87 -14.98
N ALA A 161 15.78 -24.26 -16.23
CA ALA A 161 16.85 -24.60 -17.17
C ALA A 161 17.85 -23.45 -17.39
N ASN A 162 17.44 -22.20 -17.12
CA ASN A 162 18.21 -20.99 -17.36
C ASN A 162 18.88 -20.43 -16.09
N GLY A 163 18.78 -21.13 -14.96
CA GLY A 163 19.36 -20.71 -13.69
C GLY A 163 18.37 -20.67 -12.55
N LEU A 164 18.82 -20.07 -11.44
CA LEU A 164 18.08 -19.92 -10.20
C LEU A 164 17.52 -18.50 -10.11
N PHE A 165 16.22 -18.40 -9.82
CA PHE A 165 15.50 -17.14 -9.76
C PHE A 165 14.69 -17.03 -8.47
N PHE A 166 14.46 -15.83 -7.98
CA PHE A 166 13.44 -15.58 -6.98
C PHE A 166 12.09 -15.41 -7.69
N GLY A 167 11.10 -16.16 -7.23
CA GLY A 167 9.80 -16.35 -7.88
C GLY A 167 8.61 -15.82 -7.11
N GLY A 168 8.84 -15.01 -6.07
CA GLY A 168 7.77 -14.35 -5.33
C GLY A 168 6.84 -13.54 -6.26
N ALA A 169 5.54 -13.50 -5.93
CA ALA A 169 4.55 -12.89 -6.83
C ALA A 169 4.70 -11.36 -6.87
N THR A 170 4.98 -10.76 -5.71
CA THR A 170 5.16 -9.32 -5.55
C THR A 170 6.44 -8.87 -6.25
N ALA A 171 7.55 -9.57 -6.02
CA ALA A 171 8.84 -9.28 -6.63
C ALA A 171 8.78 -9.39 -8.15
N ARG A 172 8.06 -10.38 -8.69
CA ARG A 172 7.85 -10.50 -10.14
C ARG A 172 7.03 -9.35 -10.71
N ALA A 173 6.06 -8.82 -9.97
CA ALA A 173 5.28 -7.66 -10.41
C ALA A 173 6.17 -6.40 -10.45
N VAL A 174 7.02 -6.21 -9.45
CA VAL A 174 7.95 -5.06 -9.38
C VAL A 174 9.11 -5.16 -10.38
N HIS A 175 9.65 -6.35 -10.63
CA HIS A 175 10.78 -6.54 -11.54
C HIS A 175 10.35 -6.75 -13.01
N GLY A 176 9.08 -7.08 -13.26
CA GLY A 176 8.59 -7.46 -14.60
C GLY A 176 8.90 -8.92 -14.99
N GLY A 177 9.30 -9.76 -14.04
CA GLY A 177 9.61 -11.18 -14.24
C GLY A 177 10.41 -11.79 -13.09
N PRO A 178 10.75 -13.09 -13.14
CA PRO A 178 11.60 -13.72 -12.13
C PRO A 178 12.95 -13.00 -11.98
N VAL A 179 13.42 -12.84 -10.74
CA VAL A 179 14.62 -12.06 -10.40
C VAL A 179 15.80 -13.01 -10.34
N ALA A 180 16.88 -12.76 -11.08
CA ALA A 180 18.00 -13.71 -11.08
C ALA A 180 18.72 -13.70 -9.74
N VAL A 181 18.90 -14.87 -9.14
CA VAL A 181 19.68 -15.06 -7.91
C VAL A 181 21.15 -15.17 -8.27
N THR A 182 22.02 -14.61 -7.43
CA THR A 182 23.46 -14.73 -7.60
C THR A 182 23.85 -16.20 -7.50
N THR A 183 24.54 -16.70 -8.53
CA THR A 183 25.10 -18.06 -8.60
C THR A 183 26.60 -18.04 -8.92
N LEU A 184 27.19 -16.83 -8.96
CA LEU A 184 28.62 -16.62 -9.07
C LEU A 184 29.34 -17.32 -7.92
N ARG A 185 30.42 -18.04 -8.21
CA ARG A 185 31.29 -18.66 -7.19
C ARG A 185 32.27 -17.64 -6.61
N ASN A 186 31.74 -16.58 -6.02
CA ASN A 186 32.51 -15.47 -5.43
C ASN A 186 32.33 -15.35 -3.90
N GLY A 187 31.57 -16.25 -3.28
CA GLY A 187 31.24 -16.22 -1.86
C GLY A 187 29.85 -15.65 -1.58
N GLU A 188 29.20 -15.04 -2.59
CA GLU A 188 27.92 -14.33 -2.45
C GLU A 188 26.75 -15.11 -3.07
N GLN A 189 26.94 -16.37 -3.44
CA GLN A 189 25.89 -17.17 -4.09
C GLN A 189 24.67 -17.43 -3.16
N TYR A 190 23.51 -17.53 -3.79
CA TYR A 190 22.20 -17.96 -3.26
C TYR A 190 21.46 -17.01 -2.32
N SER A 191 22.14 -16.11 -1.61
CA SER A 191 21.51 -15.12 -0.70
C SER A 191 21.42 -13.71 -1.29
N HIS A 192 21.79 -13.55 -2.56
CA HIS A 192 21.87 -12.26 -3.25
C HIS A 192 21.21 -12.32 -4.63
N ILE A 193 21.07 -11.15 -5.26
CA ILE A 193 20.57 -11.03 -6.63
C ILE A 193 21.62 -10.54 -7.62
N GLY A 194 21.43 -10.90 -8.89
CA GLY A 194 22.28 -10.49 -9.99
C GLY A 194 23.59 -11.29 -10.14
N ASN A 195 24.04 -11.44 -11.39
CA ASN A 195 25.28 -12.14 -11.74
C ASN A 195 26.25 -11.27 -12.55
N SER A 196 25.91 -10.00 -12.80
CA SER A 196 26.76 -9.05 -13.51
C SER A 196 26.36 -7.61 -13.23
N LEU A 197 27.31 -6.67 -13.26
CA LEU A 197 27.00 -5.22 -13.28
C LEU A 197 26.38 -4.76 -14.61
N ASN A 198 26.35 -5.64 -15.63
CA ASN A 198 25.58 -5.38 -16.84
C ASN A 198 24.08 -5.70 -16.68
N GLU A 199 23.72 -6.40 -15.60
CA GLU A 199 22.33 -6.62 -15.21
C GLU A 199 21.86 -5.46 -14.34
N GLU A 200 20.58 -5.11 -14.44
CA GLU A 200 19.97 -4.04 -13.65
C GLU A 200 20.06 -4.31 -12.15
N ILE A 201 19.70 -5.53 -11.76
CA ILE A 201 19.80 -6.02 -10.38
C ILE A 201 21.25 -6.16 -9.88
N GLY A 202 22.25 -6.02 -10.75
CA GLY A 202 23.64 -5.88 -10.34
C GLY A 202 23.92 -4.56 -9.61
N TRP A 203 22.97 -3.62 -9.64
CA TRP A 203 23.04 -2.31 -8.98
C TRP A 203 22.08 -2.16 -7.80
N ASP A 204 21.41 -3.23 -7.40
CA ASP A 204 20.47 -3.25 -6.29
C ASP A 204 21.19 -3.33 -4.93
N LEU A 205 20.53 -2.95 -3.84
CA LEU A 205 21.09 -3.04 -2.49
C LEU A 205 21.55 -4.46 -2.18
N MET A 206 20.77 -5.49 -2.52
CA MET A 206 21.07 -6.91 -2.23
C MET A 206 21.83 -7.61 -3.36
N ASN A 207 22.59 -6.87 -4.18
CA ASN A 207 23.37 -7.47 -5.26
C ASN A 207 24.55 -8.31 -4.74
N GLY A 208 24.84 -9.43 -5.42
CA GLY A 208 25.95 -10.32 -5.08
C GLY A 208 27.19 -10.13 -5.96
N VAL A 209 27.33 -8.98 -6.62
CA VAL A 209 28.32 -8.77 -7.69
C VAL A 209 29.50 -7.93 -7.23
N ALA A 210 29.26 -6.68 -6.81
CA ALA A 210 30.31 -5.76 -6.41
C ALA A 210 29.81 -4.56 -5.60
N THR A 211 30.66 -4.07 -4.69
CA THR A 211 30.49 -2.78 -4.01
C THR A 211 31.23 -1.69 -4.79
N VAL A 212 30.52 -0.61 -5.19
CA VAL A 212 31.11 0.50 -5.97
C VAL A 212 31.31 1.75 -5.11
N THR A 213 32.49 2.38 -5.21
CA THR A 213 32.80 3.63 -4.49
C THR A 213 32.01 4.83 -4.98
N GLY A 214 31.74 5.80 -4.12
CA GLY A 214 31.08 7.06 -4.51
C GLY A 214 29.58 6.91 -4.77
N ARG A 215 28.97 5.76 -4.46
CA ARG A 215 27.56 5.46 -4.73
C ARG A 215 26.86 4.90 -3.49
N ARG A 216 25.64 5.38 -3.26
CA ARG A 216 24.69 4.85 -2.28
C ARG A 216 23.68 3.95 -2.98
N TYR A 217 23.40 2.81 -2.36
CA TYR A 217 22.37 1.86 -2.78
C TYR A 217 21.17 2.04 -1.85
N PRO A 218 20.03 2.58 -2.32
CA PRO A 218 18.83 2.69 -1.50
C PRO A 218 18.14 1.32 -1.38
N ILE A 219 17.29 1.16 -0.36
CA ILE A 219 16.31 0.07 -0.33
C ILE A 219 15.35 0.28 -1.51
N SER A 220 15.26 -0.70 -2.40
CA SER A 220 14.44 -0.62 -3.60
C SER A 220 13.03 -1.18 -3.37
N ASP A 221 12.08 -0.84 -4.25
CA ASP A 221 10.76 -1.49 -4.27
C ASP A 221 10.90 -3.02 -4.45
N LEU A 222 11.98 -3.47 -5.11
CA LEU A 222 12.27 -4.88 -5.30
C LEU A 222 12.70 -5.55 -4.00
N ASP A 223 13.57 -4.92 -3.20
CA ASP A 223 13.95 -5.42 -1.88
C ASP A 223 12.72 -5.63 -1.00
N LEU A 224 11.85 -4.62 -0.95
CA LEU A 224 10.61 -4.64 -0.19
C LEU A 224 9.65 -5.72 -0.69
N ALA A 225 9.53 -5.88 -2.01
CA ALA A 225 8.70 -6.92 -2.62
C ALA A 225 9.18 -8.32 -2.23
N MET A 226 10.49 -8.55 -2.24
CA MET A 226 11.09 -9.83 -1.88
C MET A 226 10.89 -10.14 -0.40
N LEU A 227 11.10 -9.16 0.49
CA LEU A 227 10.81 -9.32 1.92
C LEU A 227 9.33 -9.62 2.19
N LYS A 228 8.41 -8.97 1.46
CA LYS A 228 6.97 -9.23 1.54
C LYS A 228 6.62 -10.65 1.09
N ASP A 229 7.21 -11.11 -0.01
CA ASP A 229 6.96 -12.45 -0.54
C ASP A 229 7.47 -13.57 0.39
N ILE A 230 8.48 -13.29 1.23
CA ILE A 230 8.98 -14.23 2.25
C ILE A 230 8.34 -14.07 3.62
N GLY A 231 7.33 -13.19 3.75
CA GLY A 231 6.45 -13.09 4.91
C GLY A 231 6.58 -11.81 5.74
N LEU A 232 7.56 -10.93 5.50
CA LEU A 232 7.70 -9.75 6.34
C LEU A 232 6.50 -8.80 6.18
N PRO A 233 6.09 -8.12 7.28
CA PRO A 233 4.98 -7.16 7.28
C PRO A 233 5.40 -5.81 6.66
N VAL A 234 5.75 -5.87 5.37
CA VAL A 234 6.10 -4.71 4.56
C VAL A 234 4.84 -3.91 4.26
N ILE A 235 4.85 -2.64 4.63
CA ILE A 235 3.82 -1.67 4.27
C ILE A 235 4.10 -1.15 2.86
N SER A 236 3.07 -1.08 2.02
CA SER A 236 3.16 -0.42 0.73
C SER A 236 3.26 1.09 0.93
N GLY A 237 4.27 1.74 0.32
CA GLY A 237 4.44 3.19 0.27
C GLY A 237 5.71 3.73 0.95
N VAL A 238 6.28 4.82 0.42
CA VAL A 238 7.45 5.48 1.00
C VAL A 238 7.01 6.26 2.25
N ASN A 239 7.68 6.02 3.38
CA ASN A 239 7.30 6.49 4.73
C ASN A 239 6.00 5.89 5.31
N GLY A 240 5.51 4.79 4.74
CA GLY A 240 4.28 4.15 5.20
C GLY A 240 3.00 4.87 4.82
N ASP A 241 3.01 5.62 3.71
CA ASP A 241 1.79 6.12 3.09
C ASP A 241 1.05 4.99 2.35
N PRO A 242 -0.09 4.49 2.87
CA PRO A 242 -0.85 3.43 2.23
C PRO A 242 -1.61 3.90 0.97
N LEU A 243 -1.61 5.20 0.66
CA LEU A 243 -2.31 5.76 -0.49
C LEU A 243 -1.49 5.69 -1.78
N LEU A 244 -0.18 5.46 -1.68
CA LEU A 244 0.68 5.06 -2.79
C LEU A 244 1.25 3.67 -2.53
N ASP A 245 0.77 2.68 -3.29
CA ASP A 245 1.21 1.30 -3.18
C ASP A 245 2.10 0.95 -4.39
N PRO A 246 3.44 0.90 -4.25
CA PRO A 246 4.35 0.59 -5.34
C PRO A 246 4.08 -0.77 -5.99
N PHE A 247 3.57 -1.74 -5.24
CA PHE A 247 3.25 -3.07 -5.75
C PHE A 247 1.99 -3.05 -6.60
N PHE A 248 0.93 -2.39 -6.12
CA PHE A 248 -0.27 -2.13 -6.93
C PHE A 248 0.12 -1.36 -8.20
N TYR A 249 0.92 -0.31 -8.06
CA TYR A 249 1.27 0.57 -9.15
C TYR A 249 2.07 -0.15 -10.23
N ALA A 250 3.10 -0.91 -9.85
CA ALA A 250 3.89 -1.72 -10.77
C ALA A 250 3.06 -2.84 -11.44
N ALA A 251 2.20 -3.51 -10.68
CA ALA A 251 1.34 -4.57 -11.20
C ALA A 251 0.29 -4.03 -12.18
N THR A 252 -0.26 -2.85 -11.92
CA THR A 252 -1.31 -2.22 -12.72
C THR A 252 -0.73 -1.53 -13.97
N TYR A 253 0.48 -0.96 -13.85
CA TYR A 253 1.15 -0.22 -14.92
C TYR A 253 2.55 -0.79 -15.26
N PRO A 254 2.64 -1.97 -15.90
CA PRO A 254 3.94 -2.60 -16.19
C PRO A 254 4.89 -1.77 -17.06
N ALA A 255 4.36 -0.79 -17.81
CA ALA A 255 5.17 0.15 -18.59
C ALA A 255 6.01 1.09 -17.68
N VAL A 256 5.52 1.40 -16.48
CA VAL A 256 6.28 2.16 -15.47
C VAL A 256 7.46 1.34 -14.98
N THR A 257 7.21 0.08 -14.66
CA THR A 257 8.26 -0.89 -14.30
C THR A 257 9.33 -0.97 -15.40
N ALA A 258 8.91 -1.02 -16.67
CA ALA A 258 9.84 -1.02 -17.80
C ALA A 258 10.63 0.30 -17.95
N ALA A 259 10.09 1.42 -17.48
CA ALA A 259 10.77 2.72 -17.42
C ALA A 259 11.72 2.87 -16.22
N ARG A 260 11.73 1.90 -15.28
CA ARG A 260 12.67 1.80 -14.15
C ARG A 260 12.68 3.02 -13.23
N LEU A 261 11.52 3.62 -13.04
CA LEU A 261 11.30 4.69 -12.07
C LEU A 261 10.63 4.08 -10.84
N SER A 262 10.94 4.60 -9.65
CA SER A 262 10.16 4.26 -8.46
C SER A 262 8.69 4.64 -8.69
N ALA A 263 7.75 3.89 -8.10
CA ALA A 263 6.33 4.21 -8.25
C ALA A 263 6.03 5.66 -7.80
N VAL A 264 6.70 6.11 -6.73
CA VAL A 264 6.58 7.48 -6.19
C VAL A 264 7.07 8.52 -7.19
N ASP A 265 8.29 8.38 -7.70
CA ASP A 265 8.86 9.35 -8.63
C ASP A 265 8.05 9.40 -9.92
N HIS A 266 7.66 8.24 -10.42
CA HIS A 266 6.84 8.16 -11.61
C HIS A 266 5.48 8.83 -11.39
N TYR A 267 4.78 8.47 -10.31
CA TYR A 267 3.46 9.02 -10.02
C TYR A 267 3.51 10.54 -9.90
N ASN A 268 4.43 11.07 -9.08
CA ASN A 268 4.54 12.50 -8.80
C ASN A 268 4.92 13.33 -10.03
N GLN A 269 5.73 12.79 -10.93
CA GLN A 269 6.17 13.49 -12.13
C GLN A 269 5.20 13.34 -13.30
N TRP A 270 4.62 12.16 -13.51
CA TRP A 270 3.83 11.83 -14.70
C TRP A 270 2.52 11.12 -14.40
N GLY A 271 2.54 10.11 -13.52
CA GLY A 271 1.42 9.19 -13.35
C GLY A 271 0.09 9.87 -13.04
N TRP A 272 0.09 10.89 -12.19
CA TRP A 272 -1.15 11.62 -11.89
C TRP A 272 -1.71 12.42 -13.08
N ARG A 273 -0.84 12.89 -14.00
CA ARG A 273 -1.24 13.59 -15.23
C ARG A 273 -1.83 12.61 -16.25
N ASP A 274 -1.28 11.41 -16.29
CA ASP A 274 -1.75 10.31 -17.12
C ASP A 274 -3.03 9.66 -16.57
N GLY A 275 -3.44 10.04 -15.35
CA GLY A 275 -4.64 9.52 -14.70
C GLY A 275 -4.48 8.10 -14.18
N LEU A 276 -3.26 7.74 -13.79
CA LEU A 276 -2.93 6.46 -13.17
C LEU A 276 -3.25 6.54 -11.68
N ASP A 277 -3.79 5.49 -11.07
CA ASP A 277 -4.14 5.44 -9.66
C ASP A 277 -2.92 4.97 -8.84
N PRO A 278 -2.50 5.67 -7.77
CA PRO A 278 -1.31 5.32 -7.01
C PRO A 278 -1.50 4.08 -6.12
N SER A 279 -2.74 3.75 -5.79
CA SER A 279 -3.14 2.57 -5.04
C SER A 279 -4.60 2.21 -5.34
N ALA A 280 -5.06 1.06 -4.85
CA ALA A 280 -6.49 0.73 -4.86
C ALA A 280 -7.34 1.63 -3.93
N ALA A 281 -6.70 2.43 -3.08
CA ALA A 281 -7.36 3.32 -2.14
C ALA A 281 -7.43 4.78 -2.61
N PHE A 282 -6.98 5.08 -3.83
CA PHE A 282 -6.99 6.44 -4.34
C PHE A 282 -7.35 6.47 -5.82
N SER A 283 -8.43 7.16 -6.19
CA SER A 283 -8.79 7.37 -7.60
C SER A 283 -8.25 8.71 -8.10
N THR A 284 -7.17 8.69 -8.88
CA THR A 284 -6.55 9.91 -9.44
C THR A 284 -7.52 10.68 -10.32
N LEU A 285 -8.19 10.00 -11.24
CA LEU A 285 -9.12 10.66 -12.16
C LEU A 285 -10.41 11.06 -11.44
N GLY A 286 -10.95 10.19 -10.60
CA GLY A 286 -12.15 10.46 -9.82
C GLY A 286 -11.96 11.67 -8.91
N TYR A 287 -10.89 11.69 -8.11
CA TYR A 287 -10.57 12.79 -7.21
C TYR A 287 -10.41 14.11 -7.97
N ARG A 288 -9.64 14.12 -9.09
CA ARG A 288 -9.48 15.34 -9.90
C ARG A 288 -10.79 15.82 -10.50
N ALA A 289 -11.66 14.93 -10.95
CA ALA A 289 -12.93 15.31 -11.56
C ALA A 289 -13.94 15.81 -10.52
N ALA A 290 -14.04 15.17 -9.36
CA ALA A 290 -14.90 15.60 -8.26
C ALA A 290 -14.44 16.95 -7.68
N ASN A 291 -13.14 17.22 -7.72
CA ASN A 291 -12.51 18.40 -7.14
C ASN A 291 -12.04 19.37 -8.23
N SER A 292 -13.00 20.09 -8.83
CA SER A 292 -12.75 20.96 -9.99
C SER A 292 -11.72 22.08 -9.74
N ASP A 293 -11.59 22.55 -8.50
CA ASP A 293 -10.58 23.50 -8.05
C ASP A 293 -9.16 22.91 -8.10
N VAL A 294 -8.99 21.66 -7.66
CA VAL A 294 -7.72 20.92 -7.74
C VAL A 294 -7.34 20.69 -9.20
N ALA A 295 -8.31 20.31 -10.04
CA ALA A 295 -8.09 20.16 -11.48
C ALA A 295 -7.70 21.48 -12.15
N ALA A 296 -8.40 22.58 -11.84
CA ALA A 296 -8.13 23.90 -12.40
C ALA A 296 -6.76 24.45 -11.96
N ALA A 297 -6.36 24.19 -10.72
CA ALA A 297 -5.03 24.57 -10.21
C ALA A 297 -3.90 23.68 -10.74
N GLY A 298 -4.21 22.56 -11.41
CA GLY A 298 -3.22 21.64 -11.96
C GLY A 298 -2.37 20.96 -10.87
N LEU A 299 -2.96 20.73 -9.71
CA LEU A 299 -2.28 20.13 -8.57
C LEU A 299 -2.24 18.60 -8.68
N ASN A 300 -1.18 17.99 -8.14
CA ASN A 300 -1.13 16.54 -7.95
C ASN A 300 -2.22 16.15 -6.94
N PRO A 301 -3.20 15.29 -7.33
CA PRO A 301 -4.35 14.98 -6.51
C PRO A 301 -4.01 14.22 -5.22
N LEU A 302 -3.08 13.26 -5.26
CA LEU A 302 -2.65 12.55 -4.05
C LEU A 302 -2.02 13.53 -3.07
N LEU A 303 -1.06 14.33 -3.55
CA LEU A 303 -0.38 15.31 -2.71
C LEU A 303 -1.36 16.34 -2.13
N HIS A 304 -2.33 16.78 -2.92
CA HIS A 304 -3.38 17.67 -2.43
C HIS A 304 -4.23 17.00 -1.35
N PHE A 305 -4.65 15.75 -1.56
CA PHE A 305 -5.47 15.02 -0.60
C PHE A 305 -4.76 14.88 0.75
N GLU A 306 -3.52 14.40 0.74
CA GLU A 306 -2.69 14.19 1.94
C GLU A 306 -2.47 15.48 2.74
N GLN A 307 -2.27 16.61 2.04
CA GLN A 307 -1.96 17.88 2.67
C GLN A 307 -3.21 18.64 3.13
N PHE A 308 -4.29 18.58 2.34
CA PHE A 308 -5.46 19.44 2.50
C PHE A 308 -6.76 18.66 2.40
N GLY A 309 -6.91 17.81 1.39
CA GLY A 309 -8.22 17.27 0.99
C GLY A 309 -8.96 16.51 2.10
N TRP A 310 -8.29 15.63 2.84
CA TRP A 310 -8.95 14.91 3.93
C TRP A 310 -9.39 15.84 5.08
N ARG A 311 -8.67 16.95 5.32
CA ARG A 311 -9.06 17.97 6.31
C ARG A 311 -10.23 18.82 5.84
N GLU A 312 -10.40 18.93 4.53
CA GLU A 312 -11.52 19.58 3.87
C GLU A 312 -12.73 18.64 3.73
N GLY A 313 -12.62 17.39 4.16
CA GLY A 313 -13.69 16.40 4.09
C GLY A 313 -13.91 15.76 2.72
N ARG A 314 -12.95 15.92 1.79
CA ARG A 314 -13.03 15.35 0.42
C ARG A 314 -12.80 13.84 0.45
N ASP A 315 -13.33 13.13 -0.54
CA ASP A 315 -13.15 11.67 -0.64
C ASP A 315 -12.13 11.26 -1.71
N ALA A 316 -11.17 10.41 -1.32
CA ALA A 316 -10.14 9.89 -2.21
C ALA A 316 -10.64 8.77 -3.15
N VAL A 317 -11.68 8.03 -2.75
CA VAL A 317 -12.18 6.84 -3.44
C VAL A 317 -13.64 6.55 -3.09
N ALA A 318 -14.40 5.97 -4.02
CA ALA A 318 -15.84 5.79 -3.88
C ALA A 318 -16.29 4.89 -2.71
N TRP A 319 -15.40 4.03 -2.20
CA TRP A 319 -15.73 3.10 -1.11
C TRP A 319 -15.40 3.65 0.29
N PHE A 320 -14.85 4.87 0.37
CA PHE A 320 -14.48 5.49 1.65
C PHE A 320 -14.88 6.96 1.71
N ASP A 321 -15.75 7.28 2.66
CA ASP A 321 -16.20 8.63 3.01
C ASP A 321 -15.42 9.14 4.22
N THR A 322 -14.61 10.18 3.98
CA THR A 322 -13.74 10.84 4.96
C THR A 322 -14.54 11.38 6.13
N THR A 323 -15.66 12.04 5.85
CA THR A 323 -16.43 12.78 6.85
C THR A 323 -17.27 11.83 7.71
N LEU A 324 -17.92 10.84 7.09
CA LEU A 324 -18.66 9.79 7.80
C LEU A 324 -17.73 8.95 8.65
N TYR A 325 -16.56 8.56 8.16
CA TYR A 325 -15.63 7.79 8.96
C TYR A 325 -15.24 8.55 10.25
N LEU A 326 -14.93 9.84 10.16
CA LEU A 326 -14.63 10.66 11.33
C LEU A 326 -15.83 10.84 12.25
N ALA A 327 -17.03 11.04 11.70
CA ALA A 327 -18.26 11.16 12.49
C ALA A 327 -18.57 9.89 13.31
N ARG A 328 -18.22 8.70 12.79
CA ARG A 328 -18.40 7.42 13.49
C ARG A 328 -17.26 7.04 14.42
N ASN A 329 -16.11 7.68 14.25
CA ASN A 329 -14.89 7.40 14.99
C ASN A 329 -14.37 8.69 15.65
N PRO A 330 -15.07 9.21 16.69
CA PRO A 330 -14.72 10.48 17.32
C PRO A 330 -13.34 10.47 17.99
N ASP A 331 -12.83 9.29 18.35
CA ASP A 331 -11.47 9.09 18.83
C ASP A 331 -10.43 9.38 17.74
N VAL A 332 -10.68 8.94 16.50
CA VAL A 332 -9.83 9.23 15.34
C VAL A 332 -9.91 10.71 14.97
N ALA A 333 -11.12 11.29 15.02
CA ALA A 333 -11.30 12.72 14.81
C ALA A 333 -10.54 13.58 15.83
N ALA A 334 -10.51 13.15 17.10
CA ALA A 334 -9.82 13.88 18.17
C ALA A 334 -8.29 13.90 18.01
N ILE A 335 -7.69 12.83 17.46
CA ILE A 335 -6.24 12.77 17.22
C ILE A 335 -5.82 13.50 15.93
N GLY A 336 -6.77 13.79 15.03
CA GLY A 336 -6.53 14.64 13.85
C GLY A 336 -5.56 14.04 12.84
N VAL A 337 -5.69 12.74 12.57
CA VAL A 337 -4.94 12.01 11.53
C VAL A 337 -5.81 11.79 10.29
N ASP A 338 -5.18 11.51 9.15
CA ASP A 338 -5.90 11.14 7.92
C ASP A 338 -6.76 9.88 8.17
N PRO A 339 -8.09 9.96 7.95
CA PRO A 339 -9.02 8.87 8.25
C PRO A 339 -8.86 7.66 7.34
N LEU A 340 -8.53 7.85 6.07
CA LEU A 340 -8.33 6.75 5.13
C LEU A 340 -7.03 6.01 5.45
N VAL A 341 -5.96 6.76 5.72
CA VAL A 341 -4.68 6.19 6.20
C VAL A 341 -4.89 5.44 7.51
N HIS A 342 -5.64 6.02 8.45
CA HIS A 342 -5.98 5.35 9.71
C HIS A 342 -6.75 4.06 9.47
N TYR A 343 -7.78 4.07 8.62
CA TYR A 343 -8.56 2.88 8.32
C TYR A 343 -7.72 1.76 7.70
N LEU A 344 -6.88 2.09 6.72
CA LEU A 344 -5.99 1.12 6.05
C LEU A 344 -4.92 0.56 6.99
N SER A 345 -4.43 1.37 7.91
CA SER A 345 -3.35 1.00 8.83
C SER A 345 -3.84 0.27 10.07
N PHE A 346 -5.01 0.65 10.60
CA PHE A 346 -5.53 0.20 11.90
C PHE A 346 -7.00 -0.15 11.84
N GLY A 347 -7.86 0.77 11.38
CA GLY A 347 -9.30 0.68 11.57
C GLY A 347 -9.93 -0.61 11.03
N ARG A 348 -9.50 -1.10 9.85
CA ARG A 348 -9.99 -2.36 9.30
C ARG A 348 -9.59 -3.59 10.13
N PHE A 349 -8.44 -3.56 10.80
CA PHE A 349 -7.97 -4.63 11.68
C PHE A 349 -8.60 -4.55 13.07
N GLU A 350 -9.06 -3.37 13.48
CA GLU A 350 -9.88 -3.14 14.67
C GLU A 350 -11.36 -3.49 14.46
N GLY A 351 -11.77 -3.84 13.24
CA GLY A 351 -13.17 -4.14 12.90
C GLY A 351 -14.06 -2.91 12.70
N ARG A 352 -13.48 -1.71 12.52
CA ARG A 352 -14.22 -0.50 12.16
C ARG A 352 -14.76 -0.63 10.72
N ALA A 353 -15.91 -0.02 10.45
CA ALA A 353 -16.48 0.00 9.12
C ALA A 353 -15.89 1.13 8.25
N ALA A 354 -15.75 0.86 6.95
CA ALA A 354 -15.69 1.90 5.93
C ALA A 354 -17.11 2.19 5.42
N TYR A 355 -17.31 3.41 4.93
CA TYR A 355 -18.57 3.89 4.38
C TYR A 355 -18.31 4.37 2.96
N SER A 356 -19.14 4.00 2.00
CA SER A 356 -18.99 4.54 0.64
C SER A 356 -19.17 6.05 0.64
N ALA A 357 -18.43 6.73 -0.25
CA ALA A 357 -18.50 8.18 -0.46
C ALA A 357 -19.95 8.63 -0.63
N ILE A 358 -20.32 9.68 0.10
CA ILE A 358 -21.55 10.43 -0.07
C ILE A 358 -21.14 11.89 -0.22
N GLY A 359 -21.48 12.49 -1.36
CA GLY A 359 -21.13 13.86 -1.64
C GLY A 359 -21.67 14.84 -0.58
N ALA A 360 -21.08 16.02 -0.51
CA ALA A 360 -21.51 17.06 0.42
C ALA A 360 -23.03 17.34 0.30
N PRO A 361 -23.73 17.70 1.40
CA PRO A 361 -25.20 17.85 1.38
C PRO A 361 -25.75 18.81 0.31
N ASP A 362 -24.96 19.83 -0.06
CA ASP A 362 -25.29 20.84 -1.07
C ASP A 362 -24.90 20.44 -2.51
N SER A 363 -24.25 19.30 -2.71
CA SER A 363 -23.83 18.79 -4.02
C SER A 363 -24.96 18.12 -4.83
N PHE A 364 -26.06 17.75 -4.17
CA PHE A 364 -27.24 17.09 -4.74
C PHE A 364 -28.14 18.05 -5.53
N THR A 365 -27.66 18.50 -6.69
CA THR A 365 -28.37 19.46 -7.56
C THR A 365 -29.38 18.82 -8.52
N HIS A 366 -29.37 17.50 -8.64
CA HIS A 366 -30.16 16.74 -9.61
C HIS A 366 -30.87 15.55 -8.94
N GLY A 367 -31.64 15.82 -7.89
CA GLY A 367 -32.27 14.78 -7.08
C GLY A 367 -31.23 13.97 -6.30
N ALA A 368 -31.41 12.67 -6.19
CA ALA A 368 -30.48 11.79 -5.46
C ALA A 368 -29.22 11.39 -6.27
N PHE A 369 -28.93 12.06 -7.41
CA PHE A 369 -27.68 11.84 -8.14
C PHE A 369 -26.49 12.46 -7.40
N ASP A 370 -25.50 11.62 -7.07
CA ASP A 370 -24.28 12.01 -6.40
C ASP A 370 -23.13 12.08 -7.41
N ALA A 371 -22.78 13.30 -7.84
CA ALA A 371 -21.74 13.49 -8.83
C ALA A 371 -20.33 13.10 -8.31
N GLU A 372 -20.07 13.30 -7.00
CA GLU A 372 -18.78 12.96 -6.39
C GLU A 372 -18.59 11.45 -6.38
N TYR A 373 -19.55 10.70 -5.81
CA TYR A 373 -19.55 9.24 -5.85
C TYR A 373 -19.45 8.72 -7.29
N TYR A 374 -20.25 9.27 -8.21
CA TYR A 374 -20.30 8.79 -9.57
C TYR A 374 -18.97 8.99 -10.30
N LEU A 375 -18.28 10.11 -10.10
CA LEU A 375 -16.96 10.36 -10.68
C LEU A 375 -15.87 9.49 -10.05
N LEU A 376 -15.92 9.27 -8.73
CA LEU A 376 -14.99 8.39 -8.01
C LEU A 376 -15.17 6.92 -8.41
N ALA A 377 -16.41 6.47 -8.64
CA ALA A 377 -16.74 5.09 -8.98
C ALA A 377 -16.50 4.77 -10.46
N ASN A 378 -16.43 5.78 -11.32
CA ASN A 378 -16.35 5.63 -12.78
C ASN A 378 -15.18 6.43 -13.38
N PRO A 379 -13.92 5.95 -13.25
CA PRO A 379 -12.73 6.65 -13.76
C PRO A 379 -12.75 6.93 -15.27
N ASP A 380 -13.49 6.13 -16.06
CA ASP A 380 -13.71 6.37 -17.47
C ASP A 380 -14.59 7.62 -17.73
N VAL A 381 -15.63 7.82 -16.93
CA VAL A 381 -16.47 9.03 -16.97
C VAL A 381 -15.67 10.24 -16.49
N ALA A 382 -14.92 10.09 -15.39
CA ALA A 382 -14.05 11.15 -14.88
C ALA A 382 -13.04 11.62 -15.94
N ARG A 383 -12.42 10.68 -16.67
CA ARG A 383 -11.51 11.00 -17.79
C ARG A 383 -12.20 11.82 -18.88
N LEU A 384 -13.40 11.42 -19.29
CA LEU A 384 -14.16 12.12 -20.33
C LEU A 384 -14.60 13.51 -19.87
N ALA A 385 -15.03 13.64 -18.61
CA ALA A 385 -15.40 14.92 -18.02
C ALA A 385 -14.22 15.91 -17.99
N LEU A 386 -13.05 15.45 -17.54
CA LEU A 386 -11.82 16.25 -17.51
C LEU A 386 -11.38 16.66 -18.92
N ALA A 387 -11.47 15.75 -19.91
CA ALA A 387 -11.07 16.04 -21.29
C ALA A 387 -12.02 17.02 -21.99
N ALA A 388 -13.31 16.98 -21.67
CA ALA A 388 -14.31 17.88 -22.25
C ALA A 388 -14.21 19.32 -21.72
N GLY A 389 -13.64 19.50 -20.51
CA GLY A 389 -13.63 20.77 -19.79
C GLY A 389 -15.03 21.24 -19.37
N GLY A 390 -15.06 22.37 -18.66
CA GLY A 390 -16.27 22.87 -18.00
C GLY A 390 -16.51 22.20 -16.64
N ASP A 391 -17.76 22.15 -16.21
CA ASP A 391 -18.16 21.55 -14.94
C ASP A 391 -18.23 20.01 -15.02
N PRO A 392 -17.34 19.26 -14.33
CA PRO A 392 -17.37 17.80 -14.36
C PRO A 392 -18.64 17.19 -13.77
N ALA A 393 -19.26 17.82 -12.76
CA ALA A 393 -20.47 17.28 -12.13
C ALA A 393 -21.65 17.28 -13.12
N ALA A 394 -21.85 18.39 -13.83
CA ALA A 394 -22.85 18.48 -14.90
C ALA A 394 -22.58 17.46 -16.04
N ARG A 395 -21.31 17.21 -16.37
CA ARG A 395 -20.94 16.19 -17.38
C ARG A 395 -21.25 14.77 -16.89
N ALA A 396 -20.97 14.48 -15.62
CA ALA A 396 -21.25 13.19 -15.01
C ALA A 396 -22.76 12.90 -15.06
N TYR A 397 -23.59 13.87 -14.67
CA TYR A 397 -25.04 13.76 -14.72
C TYR A 397 -25.56 13.55 -16.16
N ALA A 398 -25.06 14.35 -17.11
CA ALA A 398 -25.45 14.19 -18.52
C ALA A 398 -25.09 12.80 -19.08
N GLN A 399 -23.93 12.25 -18.70
CA GLN A 399 -23.53 10.90 -19.09
C GLN A 399 -24.43 9.84 -18.44
N TYR A 400 -24.77 10.00 -17.15
CA TYR A 400 -25.68 9.11 -16.45
C TYR A 400 -27.04 9.00 -17.15
N GLN A 401 -27.65 10.14 -17.47
CA GLN A 401 -28.94 10.21 -18.16
C GLN A 401 -28.88 9.60 -19.57
N ALA A 402 -27.80 9.86 -20.29
CA ALA A 402 -27.62 9.40 -21.66
C ALA A 402 -27.42 7.88 -21.73
N SER A 403 -26.54 7.33 -20.89
CA SER A 403 -26.18 5.90 -20.96
C SER A 403 -25.84 5.24 -19.63
N GLY A 404 -25.42 5.98 -18.61
CA GLY A 404 -24.92 5.39 -17.36
C GLY A 404 -25.90 4.44 -16.66
N TRP A 405 -27.17 4.82 -16.51
CA TRP A 405 -28.15 3.91 -15.91
C TRP A 405 -28.45 2.70 -16.79
N ARG A 406 -28.33 2.81 -18.12
CA ARG A 406 -28.49 1.68 -19.06
C ARG A 406 -27.32 0.70 -18.99
N GLU A 407 -26.16 1.20 -18.63
CA GLU A 407 -24.96 0.40 -18.32
C GLU A 407 -25.06 -0.23 -16.91
N GLY A 408 -26.06 0.15 -16.13
CA GLY A 408 -26.29 -0.32 -14.76
C GLY A 408 -25.31 0.27 -13.76
N ARG A 409 -24.82 1.49 -14.00
CA ARG A 409 -23.98 2.24 -13.06
C ARG A 409 -24.87 2.87 -11.98
N ASP A 410 -24.48 2.72 -10.72
CA ASP A 410 -25.21 3.30 -9.60
C ASP A 410 -24.97 4.82 -9.51
N PRO A 411 -26.01 5.64 -9.30
CA PRO A 411 -25.90 7.10 -9.25
C PRO A 411 -25.43 7.66 -7.91
N ASN A 412 -25.46 6.84 -6.86
CA ASN A 412 -24.99 7.14 -5.51
C ASN A 412 -24.67 5.82 -4.80
N SER A 413 -24.19 5.88 -3.56
CA SER A 413 -23.78 4.69 -2.81
C SER A 413 -24.94 3.75 -2.42
N VAL A 414 -26.17 4.27 -2.31
CA VAL A 414 -27.33 3.55 -1.76
C VAL A 414 -28.23 2.97 -2.87
N PHE A 415 -28.54 3.73 -3.91
CA PHE A 415 -29.43 3.31 -5.00
C PHE A 415 -28.76 2.27 -5.90
N LYS A 416 -29.42 1.13 -6.13
CA LYS A 416 -28.90 0.04 -6.98
C LYS A 416 -29.69 -0.09 -8.25
N VAL A 417 -29.13 0.40 -9.37
CA VAL A 417 -29.85 0.50 -10.64
C VAL A 417 -30.34 -0.84 -11.15
N LYS A 418 -29.47 -1.85 -11.11
CA LYS A 418 -29.80 -3.19 -11.61
C LYS A 418 -30.90 -3.84 -10.77
N ASP A 419 -30.80 -3.71 -9.45
CA ASP A 419 -31.74 -4.33 -8.53
C ASP A 419 -33.10 -3.63 -8.58
N TYR A 420 -33.10 -2.29 -8.64
CA TYR A 420 -34.32 -1.50 -8.80
C TYR A 420 -35.06 -1.86 -10.09
N LEU A 421 -34.36 -1.94 -11.24
CA LEU A 421 -34.99 -2.31 -12.51
C LEU A 421 -35.51 -3.76 -12.50
N ALA A 422 -34.81 -4.68 -11.83
CA ALA A 422 -35.25 -6.06 -11.71
C ALA A 422 -36.52 -6.21 -10.84
N ALA A 423 -36.60 -5.45 -9.75
CA ALA A 423 -37.77 -5.41 -8.86
C ALA A 423 -38.96 -4.65 -9.47
N ASN A 424 -38.70 -3.78 -10.44
CA ASN A 424 -39.71 -2.90 -11.06
C ASN A 424 -39.81 -3.12 -12.59
N PRO A 425 -40.38 -4.26 -13.05
CA PRO A 425 -40.48 -4.59 -14.47
C PRO A 425 -41.28 -3.58 -15.29
N ASP A 426 -42.19 -2.83 -14.69
CA ASP A 426 -42.94 -1.75 -15.32
C ASP A 426 -42.02 -0.59 -15.73
N VAL A 427 -41.11 -0.19 -14.84
CA VAL A 427 -40.09 0.83 -15.09
C VAL A 427 -39.12 0.35 -16.16
N GLN A 428 -38.67 -0.91 -16.05
CA GLN A 428 -37.78 -1.54 -17.02
C GLN A 428 -38.41 -1.62 -18.42
N ALA A 429 -39.65 -2.11 -18.52
CA ALA A 429 -40.36 -2.25 -19.79
C ALA A 429 -40.65 -0.90 -20.45
N ALA A 430 -40.91 0.14 -19.65
CA ALA A 430 -41.10 1.50 -20.14
C ALA A 430 -39.77 2.18 -20.55
N GLY A 431 -38.62 1.60 -20.22
CA GLY A 431 -37.29 2.16 -20.52
C GLY A 431 -37.04 3.50 -19.82
N LEU A 432 -37.62 3.68 -18.63
CA LEU A 432 -37.47 4.90 -17.83
C LEU A 432 -36.15 4.90 -17.06
N ASP A 433 -35.59 6.09 -16.87
CA ASP A 433 -34.46 6.29 -15.96
C ASP A 433 -34.90 5.91 -14.53
N PRO A 434 -34.26 4.92 -13.90
CA PRO A 434 -34.72 4.35 -12.64
C PRO A 434 -34.56 5.31 -11.46
N LEU A 435 -33.51 6.14 -11.43
CA LEU A 435 -33.33 7.13 -10.38
C LEU A 435 -34.37 8.24 -10.54
N LEU A 436 -34.54 8.77 -11.75
CA LEU A 436 -35.56 9.79 -12.01
C LEU A 436 -36.96 9.28 -11.67
N HIS A 437 -37.25 8.02 -11.99
CA HIS A 437 -38.51 7.40 -11.60
C HIS A 437 -38.67 7.34 -10.08
N TYR A 438 -37.63 6.91 -9.36
CA TYR A 438 -37.68 6.84 -7.90
C TYR A 438 -37.92 8.21 -7.28
N ASP A 439 -37.10 9.21 -7.64
CA ASP A 439 -37.15 10.58 -7.10
C ASP A 439 -38.51 11.24 -7.34
N THR A 440 -39.17 10.90 -8.46
CA THR A 440 -40.45 11.50 -8.86
C THR A 440 -41.66 10.74 -8.32
N TYR A 441 -41.63 9.41 -8.37
CA TYR A 441 -42.78 8.53 -8.10
C TYR A 441 -42.47 7.42 -7.11
N GLY A 442 -41.35 6.72 -7.27
CA GLY A 442 -41.07 5.44 -6.60
C GLY A 442 -41.14 5.53 -5.07
N TRP A 443 -40.54 6.55 -4.46
CA TRP A 443 -40.59 6.67 -3.00
C TRP A 443 -42.00 6.97 -2.46
N ARG A 444 -42.85 7.65 -3.24
CA ARG A 444 -44.26 7.92 -2.89
C ARG A 444 -45.13 6.68 -3.02
N GLU A 445 -44.74 5.77 -3.90
CA GLU A 445 -45.32 4.43 -4.04
C GLU A 445 -44.78 3.46 -2.96
N GLY A 446 -43.75 3.89 -2.21
CA GLY A 446 -43.07 3.11 -1.19
C GLY A 446 -42.25 1.96 -1.78
N ARG A 447 -41.70 2.15 -2.99
CA ARG A 447 -40.69 1.25 -3.59
C ARG A 447 -39.34 1.49 -2.92
N ASP A 448 -38.51 0.46 -2.87
CA ASP A 448 -37.18 0.56 -2.26
C ASP A 448 -36.11 0.87 -3.32
N PRO A 449 -35.18 1.81 -3.06
CA PRO A 449 -34.11 2.14 -4.01
C PRO A 449 -33.03 1.03 -4.09
N ALA A 450 -32.95 0.19 -3.05
CA ALA A 450 -32.08 -0.98 -2.97
C ALA A 450 -32.48 -1.85 -1.76
N ALA A 451 -32.03 -3.10 -1.73
CA ALA A 451 -32.29 -4.01 -0.61
C ALA A 451 -31.71 -3.53 0.75
N GLY A 452 -30.78 -2.57 0.71
CA GLY A 452 -30.19 -1.94 1.88
C GLY A 452 -30.98 -0.75 2.43
N PHE A 453 -32.12 -0.39 1.83
CA PHE A 453 -32.90 0.78 2.21
C PHE A 453 -34.40 0.51 2.08
N ASP A 454 -35.11 0.45 3.20
CA ASP A 454 -36.57 0.31 3.22
C ASP A 454 -37.21 1.70 3.31
N THR A 455 -37.84 2.12 2.21
CA THR A 455 -38.47 3.43 2.07
C THR A 455 -39.59 3.64 3.07
N ARG A 456 -40.44 2.61 3.28
CA ARG A 456 -41.61 2.70 4.15
C ARG A 456 -41.20 2.72 5.61
N ALA A 457 -40.26 1.86 6.00
CA ALA A 457 -39.72 1.83 7.35
C ALA A 457 -38.97 3.12 7.69
N TYR A 458 -38.20 3.67 6.74
CA TYR A 458 -37.52 4.95 6.94
C TYR A 458 -38.51 6.08 7.23
N LEU A 459 -39.55 6.25 6.41
CA LEU A 459 -40.58 7.27 6.62
C LEU A 459 -41.41 7.02 7.89
N ALA A 460 -41.65 5.77 8.26
CA ALA A 460 -42.36 5.43 9.50
C ALA A 460 -41.53 5.75 10.75
N ALA A 461 -40.21 5.57 10.69
CA ALA A 461 -39.30 5.83 11.80
C ALA A 461 -38.96 7.32 11.96
N TYR A 462 -38.93 8.07 10.86
CA TYR A 462 -38.51 9.48 10.82
C TYR A 462 -39.66 10.39 10.39
N ALA A 463 -40.53 10.70 11.35
CA ALA A 463 -41.72 11.52 11.13
C ALA A 463 -41.40 12.92 10.59
N ASP A 464 -40.25 13.50 10.95
CA ASP A 464 -39.79 14.79 10.43
C ASP A 464 -39.59 14.77 8.90
N VAL A 465 -39.10 13.66 8.35
CA VAL A 465 -38.92 13.47 6.90
C VAL A 465 -40.26 13.24 6.22
N ALA A 466 -41.10 12.40 6.82
CA ALA A 466 -42.43 12.09 6.30
C ALA A 466 -43.34 13.33 6.26
N ASP A 467 -43.38 14.11 7.34
CA ASP A 467 -44.19 15.32 7.46
C ASP A 467 -43.70 16.42 6.51
N ALA A 468 -42.39 16.49 6.27
CA ALA A 468 -41.80 17.39 5.28
C ALA A 468 -42.11 16.97 3.83
N GLY A 469 -42.52 15.72 3.60
CA GLY A 469 -42.82 15.19 2.26
C GLY A 469 -41.60 15.17 1.33
N VAL A 470 -40.41 14.97 1.92
CA VAL A 470 -39.12 14.91 1.22
C VAL A 470 -38.81 13.47 0.83
N ASP A 471 -38.15 13.30 -0.31
CA ASP A 471 -37.63 12.00 -0.74
C ASP A 471 -36.70 11.41 0.36
N PRO A 472 -37.01 10.22 0.90
CA PRO A 472 -36.24 9.63 2.00
C PRO A 472 -34.81 9.23 1.59
N LEU A 473 -34.56 8.85 0.33
CA LEU A 473 -33.22 8.55 -0.15
C LEU A 473 -32.39 9.83 -0.20
N LEU A 474 -32.94 10.88 -0.82
CA LEU A 474 -32.27 12.18 -0.89
C LEU A 474 -32.00 12.74 0.51
N HIS A 475 -32.97 12.66 1.41
CA HIS A 475 -32.78 13.07 2.80
C HIS A 475 -31.68 12.27 3.50
N TYR A 476 -31.65 10.95 3.30
CA TYR A 476 -30.61 10.12 3.89
C TYR A 476 -29.20 10.50 3.39
N LEU A 477 -29.05 10.69 2.09
CA LEU A 477 -27.78 11.10 1.48
C LEU A 477 -27.34 12.49 1.97
N GLN A 478 -28.26 13.46 2.04
CA GLN A 478 -27.91 14.83 2.46
C GLN A 478 -27.67 14.97 3.98
N TYR A 479 -28.39 14.21 4.81
CA TYR A 479 -28.39 14.43 6.26
C TYR A 479 -28.35 13.12 7.05
N GLY A 480 -29.20 12.16 6.70
CA GLY A 480 -29.44 10.97 7.52
C GLY A 480 -28.19 10.14 7.79
N ALA A 481 -27.28 10.01 6.82
CA ALA A 481 -26.03 9.27 6.97
C ALA A 481 -25.13 9.86 8.07
N LEU A 482 -24.95 11.19 8.08
CA LEU A 482 -24.17 11.91 9.10
C LEU A 482 -24.89 11.96 10.45
N GLU A 483 -26.21 12.07 10.45
CA GLU A 483 -27.04 12.08 11.66
C GLU A 483 -27.13 10.73 12.38
N GLY A 484 -26.67 9.65 11.75
CA GLY A 484 -26.74 8.33 12.37
C GLY A 484 -28.01 7.54 12.08
N ARG A 485 -28.85 7.99 11.14
CA ARG A 485 -30.13 7.35 10.83
C ARG A 485 -29.93 5.98 10.20
N SER A 486 -30.68 4.98 10.66
CA SER A 486 -30.76 3.66 10.03
C SER A 486 -31.58 3.71 8.75
N THR A 487 -31.18 2.93 7.74
CA THR A 487 -31.88 2.73 6.47
C THR A 487 -32.87 1.57 6.50
N PHE A 488 -32.89 0.77 7.58
CA PHE A 488 -33.80 -0.36 7.79
C PHE A 488 -33.79 -1.44 6.69
N GLY A 489 -32.71 -1.53 5.90
CA GLY A 489 -32.58 -2.55 4.85
C GLY A 489 -32.81 -3.96 5.39
N ASP A 490 -33.78 -4.67 4.82
CA ASP A 490 -34.21 -6.01 5.23
C ASP A 490 -33.77 -7.11 4.24
N GLY A 491 -33.02 -6.72 3.20
CA GLY A 491 -32.55 -7.63 2.15
C GLY A 491 -33.58 -7.88 1.05
N VAL A 492 -34.73 -7.21 1.08
CA VAL A 492 -35.80 -7.31 0.09
C VAL A 492 -35.99 -5.95 -0.57
N ILE A 493 -36.49 -5.95 -1.81
CA ILE A 493 -36.88 -4.73 -2.53
C ILE A 493 -38.39 -4.85 -2.78
N ALA A 494 -39.16 -3.96 -2.17
CA ALA A 494 -40.63 -3.99 -2.16
C ALA A 494 -41.29 -3.31 -3.37
#